data_AF-A0A8C1P8X2-F1
#
_entry.id   AF-A0A8C1P8X2-F1
#
_cell.length_a   1.000
_cell.length_b   1.000
_cell.length_c   1.000
_cell.angle_alpha   90.00
_cell.angle_beta   90.00
_cell.angle_gamma   90.00
#
_symmetry.space_group_name_H-M   'P 1'
#
loop_
_entity.id
_entity.type
_entity.pdbx_description
1 polymer ?
#
loop_
_entity_poly.entity_id
_entity_poly.type
_entity_poly.pdbx_seq_one_letter_code
_entity_poly.pdbx_strand_id
1 'polypeptide(L)'
;IDVCTHNVVVVQYRDEGYLVLDGLLSPEECDALRDRMSEITEQMDVPEHCRTQFSTDHDEQLKKQGNADYFITSGDKIRFFFEKGVFDDKGEFIVPKEHSLNKIGHALHAYEPLFKAVTHSPKVQVMTEPSCKQMRPQFTFVYMEVRSLPELWRGELQMVRTPKGTFPLTDFIGREKIHDDKLFIPVPVKKGGAVLIHGEVVHRSAANTSDASRHVYTFHIMESQNTIWSPENWLQPTEELPFPSLYT
;
A
#
# COMPACT_ATOMS: atom_id res chain seq x y z
N ILE A 1 3.61 26.23 8.58
CA ILE A 1 4.94 26.14 7.95
C ILE A 1 5.22 27.52 7.36
N ASP A 2 6.28 28.21 7.76
CA ASP A 2 6.62 29.52 7.17
C ASP A 2 7.04 29.34 5.69
N VAL A 3 6.85 30.35 4.85
CA VAL A 3 6.98 30.29 3.38
C VAL A 3 8.37 29.81 2.94
N CYS A 4 9.41 30.22 3.65
CA CYS A 4 10.79 29.75 3.40
C CYS A 4 10.94 28.25 3.67
N THR A 5 10.36 27.74 4.75
CA THR A 5 10.37 26.32 5.09
C THR A 5 9.53 25.51 4.11
N HIS A 6 8.42 26.07 3.61
CA HIS A 6 7.59 25.42 2.59
C HIS A 6 8.35 25.24 1.26
N ASN A 7 9.07 26.27 0.80
CA ASN A 7 9.84 26.17 -0.44
C ASN A 7 10.99 25.16 -0.36
N VAL A 8 11.70 25.08 0.77
CA VAL A 8 12.78 24.10 0.97
C VAL A 8 12.25 22.67 0.91
N VAL A 9 11.11 22.42 1.54
CA VAL A 9 10.46 21.10 1.57
C VAL A 9 9.96 20.66 0.18
N VAL A 10 9.39 21.58 -0.60
CA VAL A 10 8.94 21.29 -1.97
C VAL A 10 10.12 21.01 -2.91
N VAL A 11 11.22 21.75 -2.78
CA VAL A 11 12.44 21.53 -3.57
C VAL A 11 13.03 20.15 -3.25
N GLN A 12 13.15 19.79 -1.97
CA GLN A 12 13.65 18.47 -1.58
C GLN A 12 12.81 17.35 -2.19
N TYR A 13 11.48 17.40 -2.08
CA TYR A 13 10.61 16.37 -2.65
C TYR A 13 10.78 16.24 -4.17
N ARG A 14 10.92 17.37 -4.89
CA ARG A 14 11.13 17.37 -6.34
C ARG A 14 12.49 16.80 -6.74
N ASP A 15 13.53 17.11 -5.99
CA ASP A 15 14.90 16.71 -6.32
C ASP A 15 15.22 15.28 -5.88
N GLU A 16 14.70 14.85 -4.72
CA GLU A 16 14.98 13.54 -4.13
C GLU A 16 13.90 12.49 -4.47
N GLY A 17 12.71 12.91 -4.90
CA GLY A 17 11.57 12.02 -5.16
C GLY A 17 10.92 11.44 -3.90
N TYR A 18 11.34 11.86 -2.71
CA TYR A 18 10.68 11.52 -1.45
C TYR A 18 10.83 12.66 -0.43
N LEU A 19 10.02 12.63 0.62
CA LEU A 19 10.07 13.60 1.70
C LEU A 19 9.65 12.96 3.02
N VAL A 20 10.44 13.17 4.07
CA VAL A 20 10.10 12.75 5.43
C VAL A 20 9.41 13.88 6.17
N LEU A 21 8.27 13.57 6.78
CA LEU A 21 7.53 14.47 7.66
C LEU A 21 7.48 13.86 9.05
N ASP A 22 8.09 14.52 10.03
CA ASP A 22 7.97 14.12 11.42
C ASP A 22 6.63 14.57 12.01
N GLY A 23 5.97 13.66 12.72
CA GLY A 23 4.77 13.98 13.51
C GLY A 23 3.55 14.42 12.71
N LEU A 24 3.38 13.90 11.48
CA LEU A 24 2.15 14.09 10.72
C LEU A 24 0.93 13.59 11.51
N LEU A 25 1.06 12.43 12.14
CA LEU A 25 0.09 11.87 13.07
C LEU A 25 0.61 11.95 14.50
N SER A 26 -0.28 12.17 15.44
CA SER A 26 0.03 12.08 16.86
C SER A 26 0.25 10.61 17.26
N PRO A 27 0.98 10.36 18.36
CA PRO A 27 1.11 9.01 18.90
C PRO A 27 -0.24 8.33 19.17
N GLU A 28 -1.25 9.08 19.61
CA GLU A 28 -2.59 8.61 19.92
C GLU A 28 -3.37 8.22 18.66
N GLU A 29 -3.26 9.01 17.59
CA GLU A 29 -3.82 8.65 16.28
C GLU A 29 -3.21 7.32 15.78
N CYS A 30 -1.90 7.16 15.91
CA CYS A 30 -1.23 5.91 15.55
C CYS A 30 -1.62 4.72 16.43
N ASP A 31 -1.81 4.92 17.74
CA ASP A 31 -2.28 3.86 18.63
C ASP A 31 -3.71 3.44 18.27
N ALA A 32 -4.61 4.41 18.01
CA ALA A 32 -5.98 4.11 17.61
C ALA A 32 -6.04 3.31 16.30
N LEU A 33 -5.23 3.65 15.29
CA LEU A 33 -5.13 2.87 14.05
C LEU A 33 -4.62 1.44 14.30
N ARG A 34 -3.60 1.28 15.16
CA ARG A 34 -3.05 -0.03 15.50
C ARG A 34 -4.06 -0.90 16.25
N ASP A 35 -4.73 -0.33 17.24
CA ASP A 35 -5.69 -1.05 18.07
C ASP A 35 -6.88 -1.48 17.19
N ARG A 36 -7.36 -0.59 16.32
CA ARG A 36 -8.41 -0.93 15.35
C ARG A 36 -7.98 -2.02 14.37
N MET A 37 -6.73 -2.01 13.88
CA MET A 37 -6.26 -3.08 13.02
C MET A 37 -6.16 -4.42 13.76
N SER A 38 -5.83 -4.39 15.05
CA SER A 38 -5.79 -5.59 15.89
C SER A 38 -7.19 -6.20 16.00
N GLU A 39 -8.22 -5.37 16.21
CA GLU A 39 -9.62 -5.83 16.20
C GLU A 39 -10.05 -6.41 14.84
N ILE A 40 -9.71 -5.74 13.73
CA ILE A 40 -10.01 -6.22 12.37
C ILE A 40 -9.33 -7.56 12.10
N THR A 41 -8.10 -7.73 12.59
CA THR A 41 -7.31 -8.96 12.46
C THR A 41 -7.93 -10.09 13.28
N GLU A 42 -8.32 -9.83 14.52
CA GLU A 42 -8.94 -10.83 15.38
C GLU A 42 -10.27 -11.33 14.80
N GLN A 43 -11.09 -10.39 14.30
CA GLN A 43 -12.40 -10.64 13.71
C GLN A 43 -12.33 -11.10 12.25
N MET A 44 -11.12 -11.25 11.66
CA MET A 44 -11.01 -11.65 10.26
C MET A 44 -11.66 -13.02 10.05
N ASP A 45 -12.50 -13.08 9.02
CA ASP A 45 -13.00 -14.32 8.45
C ASP A 45 -12.54 -14.42 7.00
N VAL A 46 -11.56 -15.29 6.77
CA VAL A 46 -11.00 -15.53 5.44
C VAL A 46 -11.44 -16.92 4.99
N PRO A 47 -12.21 -17.01 3.88
CA PRO A 47 -12.61 -18.30 3.32
C PRO A 47 -11.39 -19.18 3.05
N GLU A 48 -11.50 -20.49 3.28
CA GLU A 48 -10.39 -21.44 3.13
C GLU A 48 -9.70 -21.32 1.75
N HIS A 49 -10.46 -21.17 0.67
CA HIS A 49 -9.92 -20.99 -0.68
C HIS A 49 -9.12 -19.67 -0.87
N CYS A 50 -9.28 -18.71 0.03
CA CYS A 50 -8.56 -17.44 0.07
C CYS A 50 -7.37 -17.46 1.05
N ARG A 51 -7.25 -18.49 1.91
CA ARG A 51 -6.12 -18.71 2.83
C ARG A 51 -4.91 -19.28 2.08
N THR A 52 -4.51 -18.57 1.03
CA THR A 52 -3.43 -19.00 0.16
C THR A 52 -2.32 -17.95 0.18
N GLN A 53 -1.09 -18.42 0.24
CA GLN A 53 0.12 -17.61 0.42
C GLN A 53 0.27 -16.57 -0.71
N PHE A 54 0.55 -15.31 -0.36
CA PHE A 54 0.93 -14.28 -1.33
C PHE A 54 2.36 -14.56 -1.82
N SER A 55 2.58 -14.53 -3.13
CA SER A 55 3.91 -14.71 -3.73
C SER A 55 4.07 -13.83 -4.97
N THR A 56 5.20 -13.15 -5.06
CA THR A 56 5.64 -12.42 -6.25
C THR A 56 6.38 -13.33 -7.25
N ASP A 57 6.54 -14.61 -6.93
CA ASP A 57 7.16 -15.63 -7.78
C ASP A 57 6.17 -16.18 -8.83
N HIS A 58 6.58 -16.14 -10.10
CA HIS A 58 5.76 -16.51 -11.26
C HIS A 58 5.29 -17.98 -11.23
N ASP A 59 6.12 -18.91 -10.74
CA ASP A 59 5.81 -20.35 -10.75
C ASP A 59 4.86 -20.77 -9.61
N GLU A 60 4.83 -20.01 -8.51
CA GLU A 60 3.88 -20.23 -7.40
C GLU A 60 2.49 -19.65 -7.70
N GLN A 61 2.42 -18.56 -8.48
CA GLN A 61 1.15 -18.01 -8.94
C GLN A 61 0.36 -19.02 -9.77
N LEU A 62 1.03 -19.80 -10.65
CA LEU A 62 0.46 -20.84 -11.54
C LEU A 62 -0.42 -21.90 -10.83
N LYS A 63 -0.26 -22.10 -9.53
CA LYS A 63 -0.91 -23.22 -8.81
C LYS A 63 -2.19 -22.86 -8.06
N LYS A 64 -2.61 -21.58 -7.97
CA LYS A 64 -3.71 -21.17 -7.08
C LYS A 64 -4.68 -20.16 -7.71
N GLN A 65 -5.57 -20.62 -8.59
CA GLN A 65 -6.64 -19.82 -9.22
C GLN A 65 -7.42 -18.95 -8.21
N GLY A 66 -7.75 -19.47 -7.02
CA GLY A 66 -8.49 -18.74 -5.98
C GLY A 66 -7.75 -17.54 -5.39
N ASN A 67 -6.41 -17.57 -5.36
CA ASN A 67 -5.60 -16.44 -4.88
C ASN A 67 -5.65 -15.26 -5.85
N ALA A 68 -5.51 -15.56 -7.15
CA ALA A 68 -5.46 -14.54 -8.19
C ALA A 68 -6.79 -13.77 -8.29
N ASP A 69 -7.93 -14.46 -8.22
CA ASP A 69 -9.25 -13.82 -8.23
C ASP A 69 -9.50 -13.00 -6.95
N TYR A 70 -9.09 -13.52 -5.78
CA TYR A 70 -9.14 -12.81 -4.51
C TYR A 70 -8.22 -11.58 -4.47
N PHE A 71 -7.11 -11.59 -5.21
CA PHE A 71 -6.28 -10.41 -5.37
C PHE A 71 -6.89 -9.42 -6.37
N ILE A 72 -7.23 -9.85 -7.59
CA ILE A 72 -7.58 -8.94 -8.68
C ILE A 72 -8.93 -8.21 -8.49
N THR A 73 -9.79 -8.74 -7.61
CA THR A 73 -11.10 -8.14 -7.25
C THR A 73 -11.10 -7.45 -5.88
N SER A 74 -9.91 -7.20 -5.31
CA SER A 74 -9.76 -6.63 -3.95
C SER A 74 -9.75 -5.10 -3.90
N GLY A 75 -9.76 -4.44 -5.06
CA GLY A 75 -9.57 -2.99 -5.19
C GLY A 75 -10.55 -2.15 -4.39
N ASP A 76 -11.78 -2.64 -4.24
CA ASP A 76 -12.88 -2.02 -3.50
C ASP A 76 -13.28 -2.82 -2.26
N LYS A 77 -12.34 -3.57 -1.65
CA LYS A 77 -12.61 -4.44 -0.49
C LYS A 77 -11.55 -4.26 0.59
N ILE A 78 -11.86 -4.76 1.78
CA ILE A 78 -10.88 -5.04 2.83
C ILE A 78 -10.64 -6.55 2.83
N ARG A 79 -9.45 -6.95 2.40
CA ARG A 79 -9.00 -8.33 2.21
C ARG A 79 -7.64 -8.53 2.85
N PHE A 80 -7.35 -9.79 3.18
CA PHE A 80 -6.21 -10.18 3.98
C PHE A 80 -5.23 -11.00 3.13
N PHE A 81 -3.96 -10.62 3.16
CA PHE A 81 -2.90 -11.27 2.42
C PHE A 81 -1.82 -11.72 3.41
N PHE A 82 -1.41 -12.97 3.29
CA PHE A 82 -0.66 -13.67 4.32
C PHE A 82 0.76 -13.99 3.88
N GLU A 83 1.64 -14.07 4.87
CA GLU A 83 3.02 -14.51 4.69
C GLU A 83 3.10 -15.95 4.18
N LYS A 84 4.23 -16.27 3.54
CA LYS A 84 4.48 -17.63 3.07
C LYS A 84 4.69 -18.57 4.26
N GLY A 85 4.08 -19.76 4.20
CA GLY A 85 4.30 -20.82 5.20
C GLY A 85 3.53 -20.65 6.52
N VAL A 86 2.51 -19.80 6.58
CA VAL A 86 1.70 -19.59 7.81
C VAL A 86 0.47 -20.49 7.92
N PHE A 87 0.20 -21.28 6.89
CA PHE A 87 -0.88 -22.27 6.84
C PHE A 87 -0.31 -23.69 6.78
N ASP A 88 -0.98 -24.65 7.40
CA ASP A 88 -0.70 -26.08 7.22
C ASP A 88 -1.32 -26.64 5.93
N ASP A 89 -1.17 -27.96 5.72
CA ASP A 89 -1.72 -28.68 4.58
C ASP A 89 -3.27 -28.69 4.52
N LYS A 90 -3.93 -28.27 5.61
CA LYS A 90 -5.40 -28.15 5.72
C LYS A 90 -5.87 -26.70 5.59
N GLY A 91 -4.96 -25.75 5.34
CA GLY A 91 -5.32 -24.33 5.24
C GLY A 91 -5.62 -23.67 6.60
N GLU A 92 -5.19 -24.29 7.69
CA GLU A 92 -5.34 -23.76 9.05
C GLU A 92 -4.09 -23.00 9.47
N PHE A 93 -4.27 -21.94 10.28
CA PHE A 93 -3.17 -21.13 10.78
C PHE A 93 -2.27 -21.94 11.73
N ILE A 94 -0.98 -22.01 11.42
CA ILE A 94 0.04 -22.59 12.32
C ILE A 94 0.79 -21.54 13.13
N VAL A 95 0.57 -20.27 12.81
CA VAL A 95 1.09 -19.09 13.47
C VAL A 95 -0.11 -18.22 13.86
N PRO A 96 -0.10 -17.48 14.99
CA PRO A 96 -1.17 -16.55 15.32
C PRO A 96 -1.51 -15.61 14.15
N LYS A 97 -2.79 -15.26 14.00
CA LYS A 97 -3.30 -14.48 12.86
C LYS A 97 -2.54 -13.16 12.67
N GLU A 98 -2.29 -12.47 13.77
CA GLU A 98 -1.53 -11.23 13.88
C GLU A 98 -0.06 -11.35 13.42
N HIS A 99 0.49 -12.56 13.45
CA HIS A 99 1.85 -12.84 12.99
C HIS A 99 1.86 -13.48 11.59
N SER A 100 0.69 -13.81 11.06
CA SER A 100 0.52 -14.45 9.76
C SER A 100 0.25 -13.46 8.62
N LEU A 101 -0.21 -12.25 8.97
CA LEU A 101 -0.54 -11.21 8.00
C LEU A 101 0.72 -10.56 7.43
N ASN A 102 0.76 -10.46 6.10
CA ASN A 102 1.69 -9.61 5.38
C ASN A 102 1.05 -8.23 5.16
N LYS A 103 -0.13 -8.19 4.52
CA LYS A 103 -0.85 -6.94 4.23
C LYS A 103 -2.38 -7.08 4.28
N ILE A 104 -3.05 -5.96 4.55
CA ILE A 104 -4.52 -5.84 4.50
C ILE A 104 -4.88 -4.70 3.55
N GLY A 105 -5.74 -4.93 2.56
CA GLY A 105 -6.10 -3.90 1.58
C GLY A 105 -7.29 -4.28 0.69
N HIS A 106 -7.71 -3.44 -0.26
CA HIS A 106 -7.07 -2.18 -0.67
C HIS A 106 -7.90 -0.93 -0.42
N ALA A 107 -9.08 -1.09 0.19
CA ALA A 107 -10.06 -0.02 0.40
C ALA A 107 -10.28 0.34 1.88
N LEU A 108 -9.26 0.20 2.74
CA LEU A 108 -9.32 0.65 4.14
C LEU A 108 -9.71 2.13 4.24
N HIS A 109 -9.16 2.99 3.38
CA HIS A 109 -9.48 4.41 3.29
C HIS A 109 -10.96 4.71 2.98
N ALA A 110 -11.68 3.77 2.39
CA ALA A 110 -13.07 3.97 1.97
C ALA A 110 -14.07 3.43 3.00
N TYR A 111 -13.79 2.25 3.55
CA TYR A 111 -14.74 1.48 4.37
C TYR A 111 -14.41 1.43 5.85
N GLU A 112 -13.17 1.68 6.26
CA GLU A 112 -12.78 1.67 7.67
C GLU A 112 -12.78 3.11 8.23
N PRO A 113 -13.65 3.45 9.21
CA PRO A 113 -13.84 4.83 9.65
C PRO A 113 -12.58 5.57 10.12
N LEU A 114 -11.68 4.92 10.87
CA LEU A 114 -10.47 5.58 11.39
C LEU A 114 -9.45 5.79 10.27
N PHE A 115 -9.25 4.78 9.41
CA PHE A 115 -8.36 4.92 8.27
C PHE A 115 -8.88 5.98 7.28
N LYS A 116 -10.19 6.01 7.03
CA LYS A 116 -10.85 7.07 6.24
C LYS A 116 -10.63 8.45 6.85
N ALA A 117 -10.86 8.61 8.16
CA ALA A 117 -10.69 9.89 8.84
C ALA A 117 -9.26 10.43 8.74
N VAL A 118 -8.25 9.55 8.90
CA VAL A 118 -6.84 9.93 8.74
C VAL A 118 -6.53 10.30 7.30
N THR A 119 -6.98 9.48 6.34
CA THR A 119 -6.73 9.67 4.91
C THR A 119 -7.30 10.99 4.40
N HIS A 120 -8.51 11.36 4.84
CA HIS A 120 -9.17 12.61 4.45
C HIS A 120 -8.93 13.76 5.44
N SER A 121 -7.99 13.62 6.38
CA SER A 121 -7.75 14.65 7.39
C SER A 121 -7.22 15.95 6.77
N PRO A 122 -7.48 17.12 7.39
CA PRO A 122 -6.90 18.38 6.95
C PRO A 122 -5.36 18.35 6.86
N LYS A 123 -4.70 17.53 7.69
CA LYS A 123 -3.24 17.35 7.67
C LYS A 123 -2.77 16.77 6.33
N VAL A 124 -3.46 15.74 5.84
CA VAL A 124 -3.19 15.13 4.53
C VAL A 124 -3.62 16.06 3.40
N GLN A 125 -4.79 16.68 3.51
CA GLN A 125 -5.29 17.59 2.47
C GLN A 125 -4.35 18.78 2.23
N VAL A 126 -3.86 19.44 3.28
CA VAL A 126 -2.93 20.59 3.18
C VAL A 126 -1.60 20.19 2.55
N MET A 127 -1.11 18.97 2.79
CA MET A 127 0.12 18.47 2.13
C MET A 127 -0.05 18.29 0.62
N THR A 128 -1.29 18.05 0.20
CA THR A 128 -1.67 17.97 -1.21
C THR A 128 -2.23 19.29 -1.74
N GLU A 129 -2.39 20.31 -0.87
CA GLU A 129 -3.10 21.53 -1.18
C GLU A 129 -2.30 22.40 -2.16
N PRO A 130 -2.97 23.06 -3.11
CA PRO A 130 -2.30 23.48 -4.31
C PRO A 130 -1.75 24.90 -4.25
N SER A 131 -0.42 25.01 -4.28
CA SER A 131 0.20 25.93 -5.23
C SER A 131 0.00 25.46 -6.71
N CYS A 132 -0.54 24.25 -6.90
CA CYS A 132 -0.90 23.62 -8.18
C CYS A 132 -2.43 23.45 -8.33
N LYS A 133 -3.18 24.51 -8.66
CA LYS A 133 -4.67 24.69 -8.58
C LYS A 133 -5.62 23.61 -9.17
N GLN A 134 -5.22 22.34 -9.25
CA GLN A 134 -6.02 21.33 -9.92
C GLN A 134 -5.84 19.90 -9.46
N MET A 135 -5.22 19.66 -8.30
CA MET A 135 -5.22 18.30 -7.75
C MET A 135 -6.63 17.89 -7.34
N ARG A 136 -7.17 16.86 -8.00
CA ARG A 136 -8.26 16.04 -7.47
C ARG A 136 -7.66 14.69 -7.12
N PRO A 137 -7.16 14.54 -5.88
CA PRO A 137 -6.35 13.40 -5.49
C PRO A 137 -7.30 12.21 -5.35
N GLN A 138 -7.06 11.17 -6.15
CA GLN A 138 -7.83 9.93 -6.19
C GLN A 138 -7.01 8.80 -5.60
N PHE A 139 -7.61 7.97 -4.73
CA PHE A 139 -6.86 6.92 -4.05
C PHE A 139 -6.72 5.67 -4.89
N THR A 140 -5.51 5.13 -4.93
CA THR A 140 -5.24 3.91 -5.68
C THR A 140 -5.15 2.70 -4.75
N PHE A 141 -4.38 2.74 -3.68
CA PHE A 141 -4.09 1.49 -2.97
C PHE A 141 -3.66 1.72 -1.55
N VAL A 142 -4.26 0.99 -0.61
CA VAL A 142 -4.04 1.15 0.81
C VAL A 142 -3.75 -0.17 1.47
N TYR A 143 -2.58 -0.27 2.11
CA TYR A 143 -2.26 -1.44 2.91
C TYR A 143 -1.55 -1.15 4.22
N MET A 144 -1.76 -2.06 5.18
CA MET A 144 -1.01 -2.10 6.42
C MET A 144 0.00 -3.25 6.42
N GLU A 145 1.28 -2.94 6.56
CA GLU A 145 2.37 -3.94 6.62
C GLU A 145 2.64 -4.32 8.08
N VAL A 146 2.63 -5.62 8.42
CA VAL A 146 2.77 -6.10 9.81
C VAL A 146 4.19 -6.62 10.10
N ARG A 147 4.75 -7.43 9.19
CA ARG A 147 6.15 -7.87 9.17
C ARG A 147 6.61 -7.92 7.72
N SER A 148 7.83 -7.43 7.45
CA SER A 148 8.33 -7.34 6.09
C SER A 148 9.08 -8.62 5.70
N LEU A 149 8.60 -9.31 4.67
CA LEU A 149 9.52 -9.85 3.67
C LEU A 149 10.17 -8.66 2.93
N PRO A 150 11.33 -8.84 2.26
CA PRO A 150 11.90 -7.78 1.46
C PRO A 150 10.91 -7.40 0.34
N GLU A 151 10.33 -6.20 0.41
CA GLU A 151 9.48 -5.68 -0.67
C GLU A 151 10.24 -4.59 -1.41
N LEU A 152 10.52 -4.84 -2.68
CA LEU A 152 11.15 -3.88 -3.58
C LEU A 152 10.07 -3.32 -4.50
N TRP A 153 9.70 -2.07 -4.25
CA TRP A 153 8.74 -1.31 -5.03
C TRP A 153 9.50 -0.46 -6.05
N ARG A 154 9.34 -0.80 -7.33
CA ARG A 154 10.14 -0.23 -8.42
C ARG A 154 9.21 0.62 -9.28
N GLY A 155 9.42 1.93 -9.30
CA GLY A 155 8.64 2.86 -10.13
C GLY A 155 8.66 2.52 -11.63
N GLU A 156 9.55 1.62 -12.08
CA GLU A 156 9.68 1.20 -13.47
C GLU A 156 8.92 -0.10 -13.84
N LEU A 157 8.33 -0.80 -12.85
CA LEU A 157 7.53 -2.00 -13.08
C LEU A 157 6.06 -1.72 -12.77
N GLN A 158 5.21 -1.87 -13.78
CA GLN A 158 3.77 -1.70 -13.64
C GLN A 158 3.11 -3.08 -13.66
N MET A 159 2.36 -3.38 -12.60
CA MET A 159 1.55 -4.60 -12.55
C MET A 159 0.25 -4.40 -13.32
N VAL A 160 0.06 -5.22 -14.35
CA VAL A 160 -1.06 -5.16 -15.27
C VAL A 160 -1.91 -6.42 -15.22
N ARG A 161 -3.16 -6.33 -15.69
CA ARG A 161 -4.00 -7.50 -15.93
C ARG A 161 -3.54 -8.21 -17.19
N THR A 162 -3.50 -9.54 -17.16
CA THR A 162 -3.32 -10.33 -18.38
C THR A 162 -4.62 -10.38 -19.21
N PRO A 163 -4.56 -10.78 -20.48
CA PRO A 163 -5.75 -10.96 -21.30
C PRO A 163 -6.80 -11.88 -20.65
N LYS A 164 -8.08 -11.65 -20.96
CA LYS A 164 -9.16 -12.47 -20.40
C LYS A 164 -8.99 -13.95 -20.81
N GLY A 165 -9.03 -14.84 -19.81
CA GLY A 165 -8.88 -16.29 -20.03
C GLY A 165 -7.43 -16.78 -20.01
N THR A 166 -6.46 -15.93 -19.70
CA THR A 166 -5.08 -16.35 -19.43
C THR A 166 -4.82 -16.47 -17.93
N PHE A 167 -3.79 -17.23 -17.59
CA PHE A 167 -3.28 -17.40 -16.23
C PHE A 167 -1.75 -17.29 -16.25
N PRO A 168 -1.08 -16.59 -15.30
CA PRO A 168 -1.63 -15.84 -14.15
C PRO A 168 -2.53 -14.68 -14.58
N LEU A 169 -3.33 -14.12 -13.66
CA LEU A 169 -4.25 -13.01 -13.96
C LEU A 169 -3.55 -11.64 -14.01
N THR A 170 -2.29 -11.59 -13.61
CA THR A 170 -1.45 -10.39 -13.58
C THR A 170 -0.10 -10.66 -14.21
N ASP A 171 0.49 -9.64 -14.83
CA ASP A 171 1.84 -9.64 -15.37
C ASP A 171 2.53 -8.31 -15.02
N PHE A 172 3.83 -8.22 -15.27
CA PHE A 172 4.59 -6.99 -15.10
C PHE A 172 5.09 -6.49 -16.45
N ILE A 173 4.72 -5.26 -16.79
CA ILE A 173 5.33 -4.54 -17.91
C ILE A 173 6.40 -3.59 -17.40
N GLY A 174 7.45 -3.43 -18.21
CA GLY A 174 8.64 -2.66 -17.86
C GLY A 174 9.91 -3.52 -17.93
N ARG A 175 11.03 -2.96 -17.48
CA ARG A 175 12.28 -3.71 -17.37
C ARG A 175 12.79 -3.58 -15.95
N GLU A 176 12.98 -4.71 -15.29
CA GLU A 176 13.65 -4.70 -13.99
C GLU A 176 15.09 -4.21 -14.20
N LYS A 177 15.40 -3.06 -13.60
CA LYS A 177 16.78 -2.62 -13.45
C LYS A 177 17.31 -3.10 -12.11
N ILE A 178 18.50 -3.68 -12.18
CA ILE A 178 19.29 -3.98 -10.99
C ILE A 178 19.97 -2.67 -10.58
N HIS A 179 19.66 -2.22 -9.37
CA HIS A 179 20.30 -1.05 -8.77
C HIS A 179 21.42 -1.50 -7.83
N ASP A 180 22.52 -0.77 -7.78
CA ASP A 180 23.56 -1.01 -6.78
C ASP A 180 22.97 -0.72 -5.39
N ASP A 181 23.04 -1.70 -4.50
CA ASP A 181 22.57 -1.63 -3.12
C ASP A 181 23.15 -0.42 -2.36
N LYS A 182 24.34 0.05 -2.74
CA LYS A 182 25.00 1.23 -2.15
C LYS A 182 24.31 2.55 -2.46
N LEU A 183 23.43 2.57 -3.46
CA LEU A 183 22.65 3.76 -3.84
C LEU A 183 21.39 3.95 -2.97
N PHE A 184 20.98 2.90 -2.25
CA PHE A 184 19.83 3.00 -1.35
C PHE A 184 20.23 3.68 -0.04
N ILE A 185 19.52 4.75 0.31
CA ILE A 185 19.69 5.47 1.56
C ILE A 185 18.57 5.05 2.53
N PRO A 186 18.90 4.62 3.76
CA PRO A 186 17.88 4.26 4.75
C PRO A 186 17.16 5.50 5.25
N VAL A 187 15.83 5.43 5.33
CA VAL A 187 14.96 6.53 5.79
C VAL A 187 14.19 6.07 7.03
N PRO A 188 14.82 6.05 8.23
CA PRO A 188 14.12 5.70 9.46
C PRO A 188 13.17 6.83 9.88
N VAL A 189 11.96 6.46 10.30
CA VAL A 189 10.91 7.41 10.69
C VAL A 189 10.35 7.02 12.05
N LYS A 190 10.11 8.01 12.92
CA LYS A 190 9.49 7.80 14.22
C LYS A 190 7.99 7.56 14.06
N LYS A 191 7.36 6.90 15.06
CA LYS A 191 5.90 6.78 15.14
C LYS A 191 5.23 8.14 14.92
N GLY A 192 4.23 8.17 14.05
CA GLY A 192 3.53 9.40 13.66
C GLY A 192 4.17 10.16 12.50
N GLY A 193 5.41 9.85 12.13
CA GLY A 193 6.01 10.39 10.92
C GLY A 193 5.44 9.73 9.66
N ALA A 194 5.59 10.42 8.53
CA ALA A 194 5.16 9.99 7.22
C ALA A 194 6.28 10.17 6.20
N VAL A 195 6.23 9.37 5.13
CA VAL A 195 7.12 9.53 3.97
C VAL A 195 6.24 9.75 2.75
N LEU A 196 6.42 10.87 2.06
CA LEU A 196 5.86 11.06 0.73
C LEU A 196 6.82 10.41 -0.26
N ILE A 197 6.27 9.66 -1.20
CA ILE A 197 7.02 8.87 -2.16
C ILE A 197 6.50 9.24 -3.55
N HIS A 198 7.37 9.76 -4.41
CA HIS A 198 7.05 10.03 -5.80
C HIS A 198 6.81 8.71 -6.54
N GLY A 199 5.84 8.66 -7.45
CA GLY A 199 5.44 7.41 -8.13
C GLY A 199 6.57 6.73 -8.91
N GLU A 200 7.63 7.46 -9.27
CA GLU A 200 8.78 6.97 -10.02
C GLU A 200 10.03 6.71 -9.15
N VAL A 201 10.02 7.07 -7.85
CA VAL A 201 11.20 6.87 -7.00
C VAL A 201 11.37 5.38 -6.68
N VAL A 202 12.59 4.86 -6.86
CA VAL A 202 12.92 3.47 -6.54
C VAL A 202 13.08 3.35 -5.03
N HIS A 203 12.31 2.45 -4.40
CA HIS A 203 12.33 2.28 -2.95
C HIS A 203 12.15 0.81 -2.53
N ARG A 204 12.67 0.46 -1.35
CA ARG A 204 12.53 -0.90 -0.80
C ARG A 204 12.49 -0.91 0.72
N SER A 205 11.88 -1.96 1.26
CA SER A 205 12.03 -2.33 2.66
C SER A 205 12.89 -3.60 2.79
N ALA A 206 13.78 -3.62 3.78
CA ALA A 206 14.48 -4.84 4.16
C ALA A 206 13.55 -5.73 5.00
N ALA A 207 13.87 -7.03 5.05
CA ALA A 207 13.15 -7.96 5.93
C ALA A 207 13.28 -7.54 7.41
N ASN A 208 12.19 -7.63 8.16
CA ASN A 208 12.19 -7.28 9.57
C ASN A 208 12.66 -8.49 10.39
N THR A 209 13.91 -8.42 10.89
CA THR A 209 14.51 -9.47 11.72
C THR A 209 14.41 -9.18 13.22
N SER A 210 13.64 -8.18 13.63
CA SER A 210 13.44 -7.83 15.04
C SER A 210 12.19 -8.48 15.62
N ASP A 211 12.09 -8.49 16.95
CA ASP A 211 10.91 -9.01 17.64
C ASP A 211 9.70 -8.06 17.58
N ALA A 212 9.93 -6.79 17.24
CA ALA A 212 8.89 -5.76 17.12
C ALA A 212 8.33 -5.69 15.69
N SER A 213 7.00 -5.53 15.57
CA SER A 213 6.37 -5.28 14.27
C SER A 213 6.66 -3.84 13.78
N ARG A 214 6.62 -3.64 12.46
CA ARG A 214 6.81 -2.33 11.82
C ARG A 214 5.53 -1.95 11.07
N HIS A 215 4.51 -1.62 11.84
CA HIS A 215 3.20 -1.21 11.32
C HIS A 215 3.29 0.08 10.51
N VAL A 216 2.88 0.03 9.25
CA VAL A 216 2.82 1.20 8.36
C VAL A 216 1.46 1.23 7.68
N TYR A 217 0.80 2.39 7.69
CA TYR A 217 -0.37 2.65 6.87
C TYR A 217 0.06 3.42 5.62
N THR A 218 -0.23 2.88 4.43
CA THR A 218 0.13 3.52 3.16
C THR A 218 -1.13 3.82 2.36
N PHE A 219 -1.14 4.91 1.61
CA PHE A 219 -2.13 5.16 0.57
C PHE A 219 -1.51 5.90 -0.61
N HIS A 220 -2.01 5.61 -1.81
CA HIS A 220 -1.52 6.22 -3.05
C HIS A 220 -2.51 7.26 -3.53
N ILE A 221 -2.01 8.35 -4.11
CA ILE A 221 -2.78 9.45 -4.62
C ILE A 221 -2.44 9.66 -6.10
N MET A 222 -3.47 9.79 -6.93
CA MET A 222 -3.38 10.17 -8.33
C MET A 222 -3.99 11.56 -8.55
N GLU A 223 -3.28 12.46 -9.23
CA GLU A 223 -3.88 13.65 -9.82
C GLU A 223 -4.87 13.21 -10.91
N SER A 224 -6.18 13.43 -10.73
CA SER A 224 -7.17 13.05 -11.73
C SER A 224 -7.29 14.03 -12.88
N GLN A 225 -6.81 15.27 -12.76
CA GLN A 225 -6.96 16.26 -13.82
C GLN A 225 -5.93 16.05 -14.92
N ASN A 226 -6.41 15.89 -16.16
CA ASN A 226 -5.58 15.62 -17.34
C ASN A 226 -4.74 14.34 -17.25
N THR A 227 -5.09 13.45 -16.32
CA THR A 227 -4.47 12.13 -16.17
C THR A 227 -5.47 11.07 -16.58
N ILE A 228 -4.99 10.06 -17.31
CA ILE A 228 -5.78 8.90 -17.71
C ILE A 228 -5.24 7.71 -16.93
N TRP A 229 -6.09 7.10 -16.10
CA TRP A 229 -5.76 5.84 -15.43
C TRP A 229 -5.65 4.74 -16.49
N SER A 230 -4.52 4.04 -16.54
CA SER A 230 -4.32 2.98 -17.54
C SER A 230 -5.38 1.89 -17.36
N PRO A 231 -6.09 1.48 -18.44
CA PRO A 231 -7.03 0.37 -18.38
C PRO A 231 -6.33 -0.98 -18.15
N GLU A 232 -5.01 -1.03 -18.31
CA GLU A 232 -4.20 -2.24 -18.09
C GLU A 232 -3.83 -2.44 -16.63
N ASN A 233 -3.90 -1.40 -15.79
CA ASN A 233 -3.58 -1.51 -14.37
C ASN A 233 -4.38 -2.65 -13.72
N TRP A 234 -3.71 -3.46 -12.89
CA TRP A 234 -4.39 -4.54 -12.16
C TRP A 234 -5.57 -4.01 -11.34
N LEU A 235 -5.42 -2.82 -10.75
CA LEU A 235 -6.49 -2.12 -10.07
C LEU A 235 -7.30 -1.28 -11.06
N GLN A 236 -8.61 -1.45 -11.03
CA GLN A 236 -9.55 -0.61 -11.75
C GLN A 236 -10.62 -0.11 -10.77
N PRO A 237 -11.11 1.14 -10.91
CA PRO A 237 -12.25 1.61 -10.13
C PRO A 237 -13.49 0.78 -10.47
N THR A 238 -14.37 0.58 -9.49
CA THR A 238 -15.64 -0.13 -9.68
C THR A 238 -16.82 0.85 -9.66
N GLU A 239 -18.01 0.41 -10.07
CA GLU A 239 -19.22 1.22 -9.93
C GLU A 239 -19.56 1.48 -8.45
N GLU A 240 -19.25 0.51 -7.57
CA GLU A 240 -19.46 0.62 -6.12
C GLU A 240 -18.46 1.58 -5.46
N LEU A 241 -17.20 1.56 -5.92
CA LEU A 241 -16.14 2.43 -5.43
C LEU A 241 -15.35 3.01 -6.61
N PRO A 242 -15.83 4.10 -7.23
CA PRO A 242 -14.98 4.94 -8.05
C PRO A 242 -13.89 5.54 -7.16
N PHE A 243 -12.74 5.92 -7.73
CA PHE A 243 -11.69 6.52 -6.94
C PHE A 243 -12.18 7.80 -6.25
N PRO A 244 -12.21 7.86 -4.90
CA PRO A 244 -12.83 8.97 -4.20
C PRO A 244 -11.89 10.18 -4.19
N SER A 245 -12.48 11.37 -4.16
CA SER A 245 -11.74 12.63 -3.96
C SER A 245 -11.17 12.67 -2.55
N LEU A 246 -9.87 12.99 -2.40
CA LEU A 246 -9.23 13.27 -1.12
C LEU A 246 -9.86 14.49 -0.44
N TYR A 247 -10.20 15.52 -1.21
CA TYR A 247 -10.88 16.71 -0.69
C TYR A 247 -12.37 16.43 -0.48
N THR A 248 -12.82 16.71 0.74
CA THR A 248 -14.20 16.54 1.23
C THR A 248 -14.80 17.88 1.63
#